data_AF-A0A4P7GGP7-F1
#
_entry.id   AF-A0A4P7GGP7-F1
#
_cell.length_a   1.000
_cell.length_b   1.000
_cell.length_c   1.000
_cell.angle_alpha   90.00
_cell.angle_beta   90.00
_cell.angle_gamma   90.00
#
_symmetry.space_group_name_H-M   'P 1'
#
loop_
_entity.id
_entity.type
_entity.pdbx_description
1 polymer ?
#
loop_
_entity_poly.entity_id
_entity_poly.type
_entity_poly.pdbx_seq_one_letter_code
_entity_poly.pdbx_strand_id
1 'polypeptide(L)' 'MADNHGNTPAAWTGVTVAMLGFIVGGVGLMLDPVSMTLFWVGCALGVAALVVFAVMARMGLNSSDH' A
#
# COMPACT_ATOMS: atom_id res chain seq x y z
N MET A 1 26.50 -0.83 10.38
CA MET A 1 25.56 -1.29 9.34
C MET A 1 24.29 -0.48 9.53
N ALA A 2 23.88 0.31 8.53
CA ALA A 2 22.50 0.74 8.52
C ALA A 2 21.71 -0.50 8.14
N ASP A 3 21.11 -1.18 9.12
CA ASP A 3 20.14 -2.25 8.85
C ASP A 3 19.15 -1.69 7.83
N ASN A 4 18.88 -2.40 6.74
CA ASN A 4 18.00 -1.88 5.70
C ASN A 4 16.55 -1.83 6.22
N HIS A 5 16.25 -0.72 6.90
CA HIS A 5 14.97 -0.40 7.50
C HIS A 5 13.96 -0.15 6.36
N GLY A 6 13.17 -1.17 6.00
CA GLY A 6 12.01 -1.03 5.13
C GLY A 6 12.29 -0.49 3.71
N ASN A 7 13.53 -0.49 3.24
CA ASN A 7 13.93 0.11 1.96
C ASN A 7 14.01 -0.94 0.83
N THR A 8 13.25 -2.03 0.97
CA THR A 8 13.22 -3.13 0.01
C THR A 8 12.16 -2.88 -1.06
N PRO A 9 12.30 -3.46 -2.26
CA PRO A 9 11.31 -3.29 -3.33
C PRO A 9 9.90 -3.72 -2.91
N ALA A 10 9.76 -4.80 -2.15
CA ALA A 10 8.46 -5.23 -1.62
C ALA A 10 7.86 -4.18 -0.68
N ALA A 11 8.66 -3.63 0.25
CA ALA A 11 8.21 -2.64 1.22
C ALA A 11 7.75 -1.34 0.56
N TRP A 12 8.55 -0.77 -0.35
CA TRP A 12 8.17 0.44 -1.08
C TRP A 12 6.93 0.24 -1.94
N THR A 13 6.83 -0.88 -2.64
CA THR A 13 5.66 -1.16 -3.47
C THR A 13 4.41 -1.27 -2.61
N GLY A 14 4.46 -2.03 -1.51
CA GLY A 14 3.35 -2.15 -0.56
C GLY A 14 2.93 -0.80 0.02
N VAL A 15 3.88 0.02 0.48
CA VAL A 15 3.61 1.36 1.02
C VAL A 15 2.99 2.28 -0.03
N THR A 16 3.49 2.28 -1.28
CA THR A 16 2.91 3.10 -2.35
C THR A 16 1.46 2.72 -2.62
N VAL A 17 1.15 1.42 -2.72
CA VAL A 17 -0.24 0.97 -2.94
C VAL A 17 -1.13 1.34 -1.76
N ALA A 18 -0.66 1.15 -0.53
CA ALA A 18 -1.40 1.53 0.67
C ALA A 18 -1.66 3.04 0.75
N MET A 19 -0.67 3.86 0.40
CA MET A 19 -0.78 5.32 0.38
C MET A 19 -1.78 5.79 -0.69
N LEU A 20 -1.79 5.17 -1.87
CA LEU A 20 -2.81 5.43 -2.89
C LEU A 20 -4.22 5.07 -2.38
N GLY A 21 -4.36 3.91 -1.70
CA GLY A 21 -5.62 3.53 -1.07
C GLY A 21 -6.10 4.54 -0.03
N PHE A 22 -5.19 5.02 0.82
CA PHE A 22 -5.49 6.06 1.82
C PHE A 22 -5.92 7.37 1.17
N ILE A 23 -5.22 7.83 0.13
CA ILE A 23 -5.58 9.06 -0.60
C ILE A 23 -6.96 8.92 -1.25
N VAL A 24 -7.21 7.83 -1.98
CA VAL A 24 -8.50 7.60 -2.65
C VAL A 24 -9.64 7.51 -1.64
N GLY A 25 -9.44 6.77 -0.54
CA GLY A 25 -10.45 6.62 0.51
C GLY A 25 -10.71 7.94 1.25
N GLY A 26 -9.65 8.68 1.58
CA GLY A 26 -9.73 9.99 2.22
C GLY A 26 -10.45 11.02 1.35
N VAL A 27 -10.14 11.08 0.05
CA VAL A 27 -10.86 11.94 -0.91
C VAL A 27 -12.34 11.58 -0.95
N GLY A 28 -12.69 10.29 -0.98
CA GLY A 28 -14.10 9.86 -0.95
C GLY A 28 -14.88 10.40 0.24
N LEU A 29 -14.25 10.50 1.41
CA LEU A 29 -14.84 11.05 2.63
C LEU A 29 -14.87 12.59 2.69
N MET A 30 -14.11 13.28 1.84
CA MET A 30 -14.06 14.76 1.77
C MET A 30 -15.08 15.36 0.79
N LEU A 31 -15.71 14.55 -0.06
CA LEU A 31 -16.71 15.01 -1.02
C LEU A 31 -18.07 15.28 -0.35
N ASP A 32 -18.88 16.16 -0.97
CA ASP A 32 -20.27 16.42 -0.58
C ASP A 32 -21.20 16.27 -1.81
N PRO A 33 -22.06 15.22 -1.85
CA PRO A 33 -22.21 14.19 -0.82
C PRO A 33 -20.99 13.25 -0.75
N VAL A 34 -20.80 12.64 0.43
CA VAL A 34 -19.73 11.66 0.67
C VAL A 34 -19.82 10.52 -0.35
N SER A 35 -18.69 10.21 -0.99
CA SER A 35 -18.60 9.11 -1.95
C SER A 35 -18.16 7.82 -1.25
N MET A 36 -19.13 7.02 -0.80
CA MET A 36 -18.83 5.70 -0.22
C MET A 36 -18.24 4.72 -1.24
N THR A 37 -18.51 4.89 -2.53
CA THR A 37 -17.85 4.11 -3.57
C THR A 37 -16.34 4.34 -3.57
N LEU A 38 -15.88 5.60 -3.55
CA LEU A 38 -14.45 5.91 -3.50
C LEU A 38 -13.81 5.47 -2.18
N PHE A 39 -14.53 5.61 -1.06
CA PHE A 39 -14.08 5.09 0.23
C PHE A 39 -13.76 3.59 0.15
N TRP A 40 -14.68 2.78 -0.36
CA TRP A 40 -14.48 1.34 -0.49
C TRP A 40 -13.42 0.96 -1.52
N VAL A 41 -13.25 1.73 -2.60
CA VAL A 41 -12.11 1.56 -3.52
C VAL A 41 -10.79 1.78 -2.77
N GLY A 42 -10.70 2.82 -1.94
CA GLY A 42 -9.54 3.05 -1.07
C GLY A 42 -9.26 1.90 -0.11
N CYS A 43 -10.30 1.36 0.55
CA CYS A 43 -10.17 0.18 1.41
C CYS A 43 -9.69 -1.06 0.63
N ALA A 44 -10.23 -1.30 -0.57
CA ALA A 44 -9.82 -2.42 -1.41
C ALA A 44 -8.35 -2.31 -1.82
N LEU A 45 -7.87 -1.11 -2.15
CA LEU A 45 -6.45 -0.84 -2.42
C LEU A 45 -5.58 -1.10 -1.18
N GLY A 46 -6.04 -0.71 0.01
CA GLY A 46 -5.34 -1.00 1.27
C GLY A 46 -5.17 -2.50 1.52
N VAL A 47 -6.21 -3.30 1.27
CA VAL A 47 -6.12 -4.77 1.35
C VAL A 47 -5.20 -5.33 0.26
N ALA A 48 -5.31 -4.81 -0.97
CA ALA A 48 -4.45 -5.21 -2.08
C ALA A 48 -2.97 -4.95 -1.80
N ALA A 49 -2.63 -3.88 -1.07
CA ALA A 49 -1.25 -3.60 -0.66
C ALA A 49 -0.64 -4.75 0.16
N LEU A 50 -1.41 -5.35 1.07
CA LEU A 50 -0.97 -6.51 1.85
C LEU A 50 -0.72 -7.73 0.96
N VAL A 51 -1.61 -7.96 -0.02
CA VAL A 51 -1.47 -9.05 -0.98
C VAL A 51 -0.23 -8.85 -1.85
N VAL A 52 -0.03 -7.65 -2.39
CA VAL A 52 1.14 -7.30 -3.21
C VAL A 52 2.43 -7.50 -2.42
N PHE A 53 2.51 -7.00 -1.19
CA PHE A 53 3.67 -7.22 -0.32
C PHE A 53 3.92 -8.71 -0.09
N ALA A 54 2.88 -9.49 0.25
CA ALA A 54 3.02 -10.93 0.50
C ALA A 54 3.53 -11.70 -0.74
N VAL A 55 3.04 -11.35 -1.94
CA VAL A 55 3.52 -11.95 -3.20
C VAL A 55 4.98 -11.57 -3.46
N MET A 56 5.33 -10.29 -3.34
CA MET A 56 6.71 -9.83 -3.54
C MET A 56 7.68 -10.41 -2.51
N ALA A 57 7.23 -10.58 -1.27
CA ALA A 57 8.02 -11.23 -0.24
C ALA A 57 8.32 -12.69 -0.60
N ARG A 58 7.33 -13.43 -1.13
CA ARG A 58 7.53 -14.80 -1.63
C ARG A 58 8.43 -14.87 -2.86
N MET A 59 8.56 -13.78 -3.62
CA MET A 59 9.53 -13.64 -4.71
C MET A 59 10.93 -13.25 -4.23
N GLY A 60 11.18 -13.14 -2.92
CA GLY A 60 12.47 -12.78 -2.35
C GLY A 60 12.77 -11.28 -2.33
N LEU A 61 11.82 -10.42 -2.73
CA LEU A 61 12.03 -8.96 -2.86
C LEU A 61 11.84 -8.19 -1.54
N ASN A 62 11.70 -8.89 -0.42
CA ASN A 62 11.52 -8.28 0.91
C ASN A 62 12.82 -8.10 1.69
N SER A 63 13.94 -8.53 1.12
CA SER A 63 15.27 -8.39 1.69
C SER A 63 16.16 -7.65 0.70
N SER A 64 17.02 -6.79 1.21
CA SER A 64 18.05 -6.09 0.44
C SER A 64 19.40 -6.72 0.75
N ASP A 65 20.06 -7.23 -0.27
CA ASP A 65 21.27 -8.07 -0.18
C ASP A 65 22.55 -7.24 0.06
N HIS A 66 22.52 -6.33 1.04
CA HIS A 66 23.63 -5.43 1.37
C HIS A 66 24.02 -5.51 2.84
#